data_AF-A0A6P8NHK2-F1
#
_entry.id   AF-A0A6P8NHK2-F1
#
_cell.length_a   1.000
_cell.length_b   1.000
_cell.length_c   1.000
_cell.angle_alpha   90.00
_cell.angle_beta   90.00
_cell.angle_gamma   90.00
#
_symmetry.space_group_name_H-M   'P 1'
#
loop_
_entity.id
_entity.type
_entity.pdbx_description
1 polymer ?
#
loop_
_entity_poly.entity_id
_entity_poly.type
_entity_poly.pdbx_seq_one_letter_code
_entity_poly.pdbx_strand_id
1 'polypeptide(L)'
;MKRIKLKPKNPNPLFELWLEEWRKEAASRNSDLQYHFSKALAALKKYPLPLKSGKDCIILQHFGTKLCSMLDRKLKEYKVQNNDSVSVKNVCKHCSFNEQPVFKSKRRSQQIIVDADFVPERTELTTFDDLNLSSWNVENYAALLILYKKTLDSCYLGYTTETDLLLEMKQLCGHGAKTSVLDLFESGLISMIGRPIRYNLTEHGISISKKICEITTTDVISLNSFEVLNKIQNSLKPLITQKSKLIKDSADLNNRNEETITIENHCQQPDENFEKRKSKENIVYPKRVQEKMKEVKDMNHVHNLENNETDFTDDFQRNYYLESRNFDIILLVDTQETAGGRTEPQHDATITGLTEFGVSFEIRHLKVGDFAWIARCRKNKNNELILPFIVERKRIDDLSASITDGRFHEQKFRLKQSGITNLMYIIEDYEKGQRLTIPHSSLMQASINTLIQDGFSVKYTKNHKDSMFYLSSLTRILIKMFKEKNLIGCKKEVITRTNISNNTCSLMVFEEFNKAASKQKVLIHFLGF
;
A
#
# COMPACT_ATOMS: atom_id res chain seq x y z
N MET A 1 -42.09 -4.56 8.20
CA MET A 1 -41.67 -5.72 9.02
C MET A 1 -41.29 -5.28 10.44
N LYS A 2 -41.61 -6.06 11.48
CA LYS A 2 -41.07 -5.84 12.85
C LYS A 2 -39.62 -6.37 12.91
N ARG A 3 -38.71 -5.62 13.53
CA ARG A 3 -37.26 -5.87 13.49
C ARG A 3 -36.81 -6.90 14.52
N ILE A 4 -36.82 -8.18 14.16
CA ILE A 4 -36.28 -9.27 14.99
C ILE A 4 -34.76 -9.10 15.14
N LYS A 5 -34.30 -8.83 16.37
CA LYS A 5 -32.87 -8.76 16.71
C LYS A 5 -32.42 -10.10 17.29
N LEU A 6 -31.87 -11.00 16.47
CA LEU A 6 -31.16 -12.17 16.98
C LEU A 6 -29.83 -11.73 17.62
N LYS A 7 -29.84 -11.55 18.95
CA LYS A 7 -28.61 -11.51 19.76
C LYS A 7 -28.22 -12.96 20.12
N PRO A 8 -27.02 -13.45 19.80
CA PRO A 8 -26.50 -14.65 20.46
C PRO A 8 -26.38 -14.36 21.97
N LYS A 9 -26.89 -15.27 22.81
CA LYS A 9 -26.92 -15.06 24.28
C LYS A 9 -25.53 -14.96 24.92
N ASN A 10 -24.51 -15.55 24.29
CA ASN A 10 -23.11 -15.46 24.68
C ASN A 10 -22.23 -15.50 23.42
N PRO A 11 -21.58 -14.38 23.02
CA PRO A 11 -20.68 -14.36 21.86
C PRO A 11 -19.30 -14.98 22.12
N ASN A 12 -18.89 -15.14 23.39
CA ASN A 12 -17.53 -15.52 23.80
C ASN A 12 -17.49 -16.66 24.84
N PRO A 13 -18.24 -17.77 24.66
CA PRO A 13 -18.54 -18.72 25.74
C PRO A 13 -17.31 -19.39 26.35
N LEU A 14 -16.29 -19.71 25.55
CA LEU A 14 -15.05 -20.33 26.03
C LEU A 14 -14.23 -19.37 26.90
N PHE A 15 -14.10 -18.11 26.48
CA PHE A 15 -13.32 -17.11 27.23
C PHE A 15 -14.06 -16.69 28.51
N GLU A 16 -15.39 -16.61 28.48
CA GLU A 16 -16.18 -16.40 29.72
C GLU A 16 -16.04 -17.57 30.70
N LEU A 17 -16.07 -18.82 30.21
CA LEU A 17 -15.87 -20.01 31.03
C LEU A 17 -14.50 -20.00 31.73
N TRP A 18 -13.41 -19.77 30.99
CA TRP A 18 -12.07 -19.81 31.58
C TRP A 18 -11.77 -18.63 32.52
N LEU A 19 -12.34 -17.45 32.26
CA LEU A 19 -12.26 -16.33 33.21
C LEU A 19 -13.07 -16.60 34.48
N GLU A 20 -14.20 -17.31 34.39
CA GLU A 20 -14.98 -17.75 35.54
C GLU A 20 -14.28 -18.88 36.34
N GLU A 21 -13.61 -19.82 35.65
CA GLU A 21 -12.71 -20.81 36.27
C GLU A 21 -11.57 -20.13 37.04
N TRP A 22 -10.78 -19.28 36.38
CA TRP A 22 -9.63 -18.60 37.02
C TRP A 22 -10.07 -17.62 38.12
N ARG A 23 -11.26 -17.01 38.02
CA ARG A 23 -11.85 -16.24 39.12
C ARG A 23 -12.05 -17.09 40.37
N LYS A 24 -12.65 -18.27 40.21
CA LYS A 24 -12.90 -19.21 41.32
C LYS A 24 -11.59 -19.80 41.88
N GLU A 25 -10.63 -20.11 41.02
CA GLU A 25 -9.30 -20.60 41.41
C GLU A 25 -8.48 -19.53 42.16
N ALA A 26 -8.59 -18.26 41.78
CA ALA A 26 -7.97 -17.16 42.51
C ALA A 26 -8.68 -16.92 43.86
N ALA A 27 -10.01 -16.98 43.89
CA ALA A 27 -10.80 -16.83 45.11
C ALA A 27 -10.50 -17.93 46.14
N SER A 28 -10.41 -19.20 45.73
CA SER A 28 -10.07 -20.32 46.63
C SER A 28 -8.64 -20.27 47.18
N ARG A 29 -7.76 -19.44 46.57
CA ARG A 29 -6.41 -19.13 47.06
C ARG A 29 -6.30 -17.76 47.73
N ASN A 30 -7.43 -17.08 48.01
CA ASN A 30 -7.49 -15.71 48.55
C ASN A 30 -6.63 -14.69 47.77
N SER A 31 -6.50 -14.86 46.46
CA SER A 31 -5.65 -14.01 45.61
C SER A 31 -6.44 -12.87 44.97
N ASP A 32 -5.92 -11.65 45.05
CA ASP A 32 -6.51 -10.43 44.45
C ASP A 32 -6.71 -10.51 42.93
N LEU A 33 -6.05 -11.47 42.26
CA LEU A 33 -6.34 -11.81 40.87
C LEU A 33 -7.82 -12.13 40.63
N GLN A 34 -8.58 -12.57 41.65
CA GLN A 34 -10.03 -12.75 41.56
C GLN A 34 -10.76 -11.47 41.13
N TYR A 35 -10.29 -10.30 41.58
CA TYR A 35 -10.87 -9.00 41.22
C TYR A 35 -10.49 -8.58 39.80
N HIS A 36 -9.27 -8.92 39.36
CA HIS A 36 -8.84 -8.70 37.97
C HIS A 36 -9.64 -9.59 36.99
N PHE A 37 -9.80 -10.88 37.28
CA PHE A 37 -10.64 -11.78 36.47
C PHE A 37 -12.12 -11.38 36.51
N SER A 38 -12.64 -10.92 37.65
CA SER A 38 -14.01 -10.38 37.75
C SER A 38 -14.23 -9.18 36.82
N LYS A 39 -13.29 -8.23 36.81
CA LYS A 39 -13.35 -7.04 35.95
C LYS A 39 -13.23 -7.39 34.46
N ALA A 40 -12.31 -8.30 34.10
CA ALA A 40 -12.17 -8.79 32.72
C ALA A 40 -13.43 -9.55 32.24
N LEU A 41 -14.02 -10.41 33.08
CA LEU A 41 -15.25 -11.14 32.79
C LEU A 41 -16.45 -10.19 32.61
N ALA A 42 -16.53 -9.11 33.41
CA ALA A 42 -17.56 -8.09 33.29
C ALA A 42 -17.40 -7.23 32.01
N ALA A 43 -16.18 -7.00 31.53
CA ALA A 43 -15.93 -6.37 30.23
C ALA A 43 -16.31 -7.31 29.07
N LEU A 44 -15.92 -8.59 29.13
CA LEU A 44 -16.22 -9.59 28.10
C LEU A 44 -17.73 -9.83 27.93
N LYS A 45 -18.48 -9.95 29.02
CA LYS A 45 -19.95 -10.12 29.01
C LYS A 45 -20.72 -8.94 28.41
N LYS A 46 -20.09 -7.77 28.32
CA LYS A 46 -20.65 -6.59 27.62
C LYS A 46 -20.32 -6.58 26.12
N TYR A 47 -19.32 -7.34 25.68
CA TYR A 47 -18.82 -7.30 24.32
C TYR A 47 -19.69 -8.13 23.36
N PRO A 48 -20.28 -7.54 22.31
CA PRO A 48 -21.35 -8.17 21.53
C PRO A 48 -20.88 -9.07 20.37
N LEU A 49 -19.56 -9.21 20.13
CA LEU A 49 -18.98 -9.93 19.00
C LEU A 49 -18.08 -11.09 19.45
N PRO A 50 -17.90 -12.16 18.64
CA PRO A 50 -16.99 -13.25 18.94
C PRO A 50 -15.52 -12.86 18.68
N LEU A 51 -14.67 -13.11 19.67
CA LEU A 51 -13.22 -12.96 19.62
C LEU A 51 -12.56 -14.30 19.23
N LYS A 52 -11.50 -14.28 18.41
CA LYS A 52 -10.90 -15.50 17.82
C LYS A 52 -9.63 -15.96 18.54
N SER A 53 -9.03 -15.07 19.33
CA SER A 53 -7.79 -15.25 20.09
C SER A 53 -7.81 -14.45 21.39
N GLY A 54 -6.95 -14.82 22.33
CA GLY A 54 -6.69 -14.04 23.52
C GLY A 54 -6.09 -12.66 23.21
N LYS A 55 -5.32 -12.54 22.11
CA LYS A 55 -4.84 -11.25 21.59
C LYS A 55 -5.96 -10.32 21.16
N ASP A 56 -7.02 -10.82 20.51
CA ASP A 56 -8.16 -9.97 20.13
C ASP A 56 -8.84 -9.35 21.37
N CYS A 57 -8.73 -10.00 22.53
CA CYS A 57 -9.26 -9.48 23.79
C CYS A 57 -8.51 -8.22 24.30
N ILE A 58 -7.35 -7.84 23.74
CA ILE A 58 -6.60 -6.64 24.15
C ILE A 58 -7.41 -5.34 23.95
N ILE A 59 -8.45 -5.38 23.10
CA ILE A 59 -9.39 -4.27 22.90
C ILE A 59 -10.34 -4.04 24.08
N LEU A 60 -10.38 -4.96 25.05
CA LEU A 60 -11.28 -4.91 26.20
C LEU A 60 -10.56 -4.39 27.44
N GLN A 61 -11.28 -3.62 28.27
CA GLN A 61 -10.73 -3.14 29.53
C GLN A 61 -10.32 -4.29 30.46
N HIS A 62 -9.21 -4.07 31.16
CA HIS A 62 -8.58 -5.01 32.09
C HIS A 62 -7.94 -6.27 31.45
N PHE A 63 -7.92 -6.39 30.13
CA PHE A 63 -7.13 -7.40 29.42
C PHE A 63 -5.72 -6.87 29.14
N GLY A 64 -4.78 -7.21 30.04
CA GLY A 64 -3.35 -7.01 29.79
C GLY A 64 -2.74 -8.13 28.93
N THR A 65 -1.57 -7.87 28.34
CA THR A 65 -0.83 -8.84 27.49
C THR A 65 -0.62 -10.21 28.13
N LYS A 66 -0.46 -10.27 29.46
CA LYS A 66 -0.39 -11.53 30.23
C LYS A 66 -1.70 -12.32 30.18
N LEU A 67 -2.85 -11.67 30.37
CA LEU A 67 -4.16 -12.31 30.33
C LEU A 67 -4.52 -12.77 28.90
N CYS A 68 -4.22 -11.94 27.90
CA CYS A 68 -4.32 -12.31 26.49
C CYS A 68 -3.49 -13.57 26.18
N SER A 69 -2.25 -13.64 26.68
CA SER A 69 -1.37 -14.80 26.50
C SER A 69 -1.87 -16.06 27.22
N MET A 70 -2.49 -15.91 28.41
CA MET A 70 -3.13 -17.02 29.12
C MET A 70 -4.33 -17.58 28.34
N LEU A 71 -5.15 -16.72 27.75
CA LEU A 71 -6.30 -17.11 26.92
C LEU A 71 -5.86 -17.77 25.61
N ASP A 72 -4.82 -17.26 24.94
CA ASP A 72 -4.22 -17.92 23.77
C ASP A 72 -3.67 -19.32 24.10
N ARG A 73 -3.03 -19.48 25.27
CA ARG A 73 -2.52 -20.77 25.74
C ARG A 73 -3.67 -21.76 26.02
N LYS A 74 -4.66 -21.35 26.82
CA LYS A 74 -5.84 -22.16 27.16
C LYS A 74 -6.66 -22.53 25.91
N LEU A 75 -6.73 -21.62 24.92
CA LEU A 75 -7.35 -21.89 23.61
C LEU A 75 -6.56 -22.89 22.77
N LYS A 76 -5.21 -22.88 22.83
CA LYS A 76 -4.38 -23.91 22.19
C LYS A 76 -4.55 -25.27 22.85
N GLU A 77 -4.57 -25.31 24.18
CA GLU A 77 -4.82 -26.52 24.98
C GLU A 77 -6.20 -27.12 24.64
N TYR A 78 -7.25 -26.30 24.62
CA TYR A 78 -8.60 -26.72 24.22
C TYR A 78 -8.66 -27.25 22.78
N LYS A 79 -7.96 -26.60 21.83
CA LYS A 79 -7.90 -27.06 20.42
C LYS A 79 -7.16 -28.38 20.24
N VAL A 80 -6.17 -28.68 21.08
CA VAL A 80 -5.53 -30.02 21.10
C VAL A 80 -6.53 -31.04 21.63
N GLN A 81 -7.14 -30.78 22.79
CA GLN A 81 -8.06 -31.70 23.46
C GLN A 81 -9.35 -32.01 22.68
N ASN A 82 -9.79 -31.11 21.78
CA ASN A 82 -11.00 -31.30 20.98
C ASN A 82 -10.72 -31.78 19.54
N ASN A 83 -9.46 -31.94 19.13
CA ASN A 83 -9.12 -32.46 17.79
C ASN A 83 -9.06 -34.01 17.75
N ASP A 84 -9.05 -34.70 18.90
CA ASP A 84 -8.96 -36.17 18.98
C ASP A 84 -10.27 -36.92 18.59
N SER A 85 -11.28 -36.22 18.04
CA SER A 85 -12.56 -36.81 17.61
C SER A 85 -12.83 -36.77 16.09
N VAL A 86 -11.80 -36.56 15.25
CA VAL A 86 -11.85 -36.90 13.82
C VAL A 86 -10.57 -37.62 13.38
N SER A 87 -10.71 -38.84 12.86
CA SER A 87 -9.60 -39.66 12.33
C SER A 87 -9.15 -39.17 10.93
N VAL A 88 -7.98 -39.48 10.36
CA VAL A 88 -7.16 -40.71 10.45
C VAL A 88 -5.65 -40.43 10.54
N LYS A 89 -4.97 -41.33 11.28
CA LYS A 89 -3.53 -41.64 11.32
C LYS A 89 -2.69 -41.16 10.13
N ASN A 90 -1.52 -40.58 10.44
CA ASN A 90 -0.26 -41.28 10.14
C ASN A 90 0.84 -40.89 11.14
N VAL A 91 1.80 -41.80 11.34
CA VAL A 91 2.77 -41.75 12.45
C VAL A 91 4.19 -41.54 11.93
N CYS A 92 4.97 -40.71 12.63
CA CYS A 92 6.40 -40.94 12.77
C CYS A 92 6.81 -40.78 14.23
N LYS A 93 7.32 -41.85 14.85
CA LYS A 93 7.90 -41.83 16.20
C LYS A 93 9.41 -41.75 16.09
N HIS A 94 10.01 -40.58 16.24
CA HIS A 94 11.40 -40.45 16.72
C HIS A 94 11.68 -39.03 17.25
N CYS A 95 12.83 -38.90 17.92
CA CYS A 95 13.38 -37.69 18.57
C CYS A 95 12.87 -37.39 19.99
N SER A 96 13.34 -38.19 20.94
CA SER A 96 13.73 -37.70 22.26
C SER A 96 14.93 -36.73 22.16
N PHE A 97 15.19 -35.99 23.25
CA PHE A 97 16.44 -35.33 23.69
C PHE A 97 17.71 -35.47 22.79
N ASN A 98 18.57 -34.45 22.67
CA ASN A 98 19.05 -33.63 23.79
C ASN A 98 19.69 -32.27 23.43
N GLU A 99 19.80 -31.40 24.45
CA GLU A 99 20.82 -30.35 24.70
C GLU A 99 21.12 -29.19 23.71
N GLN A 100 21.77 -28.15 24.26
CA GLN A 100 22.29 -26.96 23.56
C GLN A 100 23.81 -27.05 23.40
N PRO A 101 24.43 -26.05 22.74
CA PRO A 101 25.31 -25.21 23.56
C PRO A 101 25.11 -23.69 23.38
N VAL A 102 25.50 -22.95 24.41
CA VAL A 102 25.50 -21.48 24.47
C VAL A 102 26.82 -20.91 23.94
N PHE A 103 26.77 -19.82 23.17
CA PHE A 103 27.91 -18.90 23.03
C PHE A 103 27.52 -17.45 23.37
N LYS A 104 28.50 -16.67 23.84
CA LYS A 104 28.31 -15.37 24.48
C LYS A 104 29.02 -14.24 23.74
N SER A 105 28.39 -13.06 23.77
CA SER A 105 29.03 -11.72 23.90
C SER A 105 29.90 -11.20 22.75
N LYS A 106 29.53 -10.03 22.23
CA LYS A 106 30.17 -8.76 22.66
C LYS A 106 29.34 -7.53 22.28
N ARG A 107 29.40 -6.50 23.13
CA ARG A 107 29.05 -5.11 22.76
C ARG A 107 30.29 -4.44 22.17
N ARG A 108 30.11 -3.51 21.23
CA ARG A 108 31.03 -2.39 20.99
C ARG A 108 30.21 -1.14 20.64
N SER A 109 30.73 0.03 20.96
CA SER A 109 30.02 1.30 20.93
C SER A 109 30.96 2.43 20.55
N GLN A 110 30.61 3.22 19.54
CA GLN A 110 31.20 4.50 19.08
C GLN A 110 30.57 4.83 17.71
N GLN A 111 30.42 6.08 17.25
CA GLN A 111 30.24 7.38 17.93
C GLN A 111 29.59 8.35 16.91
N ILE A 112 29.02 9.46 17.35
CA ILE A 112 28.39 10.46 16.45
C ILE A 112 29.45 11.41 15.89
N ILE A 113 29.38 11.70 14.59
CA ILE A 113 29.84 12.94 13.96
C ILE A 113 28.70 13.44 13.06
N VAL A 114 28.52 14.76 13.00
CA VAL A 114 27.65 15.47 12.05
C VAL A 114 28.54 16.39 11.21
N ASP A 115 28.24 16.54 9.91
CA ASP A 115 28.00 17.84 9.26
C ASP A 115 27.68 17.68 7.76
N ALA A 116 27.52 18.81 7.07
CA ALA A 116 26.65 18.99 5.91
C ALA A 116 27.25 18.69 4.51
N ASP A 117 26.33 18.56 3.54
CA ASP A 117 26.40 19.02 2.15
C ASP A 117 27.71 18.92 1.35
N PHE A 118 27.84 17.84 0.55
CA PHE A 118 28.18 17.99 -0.87
C PHE A 118 27.71 16.77 -1.68
N VAL A 119 27.09 16.99 -2.84
CA VAL A 119 26.71 15.91 -3.78
C VAL A 119 27.51 16.05 -5.08
N PRO A 120 28.59 15.26 -5.26
CA PRO A 120 29.18 15.03 -6.57
C PRO A 120 28.41 13.93 -7.30
N GLU A 121 27.81 14.28 -8.43
CA GLU A 121 27.11 13.36 -9.34
C GLU A 121 28.09 12.29 -9.86
N ARG A 122 27.97 11.04 -9.39
CA ARG A 122 28.85 9.94 -9.78
C ARG A 122 28.29 9.18 -10.98
N THR A 123 29.12 9.03 -12.01
CA THR A 123 28.73 8.49 -13.32
C THR A 123 28.34 7.01 -13.29
N GLU A 124 27.41 6.65 -14.18
CA GLU A 124 26.53 5.48 -14.11
C GLU A 124 27.21 4.09 -14.29
N LEU A 125 28.54 4.01 -14.33
CA LEU A 125 29.30 2.80 -14.66
C LEU A 125 30.22 2.27 -13.55
N THR A 126 30.26 2.96 -12.41
CA THR A 126 30.98 2.54 -11.18
C THR A 126 30.24 1.46 -10.38
N THR A 127 28.92 1.38 -10.51
CA THR A 127 28.03 0.52 -9.71
C THR A 127 28.19 -1.00 -9.85
N PHE A 128 29.13 -1.48 -10.69
CA PHE A 128 29.45 -2.90 -10.82
C PHE A 128 30.75 -3.31 -10.12
N ASP A 129 31.60 -2.37 -9.73
CA ASP A 129 33.00 -2.66 -9.39
C ASP A 129 33.18 -3.26 -7.98
N ASP A 130 32.23 -3.02 -7.07
CA ASP A 130 32.25 -3.55 -5.69
C ASP A 130 31.66 -4.98 -5.54
N LEU A 131 30.89 -5.47 -6.51
CA LEU A 131 30.00 -6.64 -6.33
C LEU A 131 30.62 -8.01 -6.68
N ASN A 132 31.85 -8.04 -7.21
CA ASN A 132 32.57 -9.26 -7.62
C ASN A 132 31.71 -10.26 -8.43
N LEU A 133 30.94 -9.78 -9.42
CA LEU A 133 30.01 -10.61 -10.21
C LEU A 133 30.68 -11.78 -10.96
N SER A 134 32.01 -11.77 -11.07
CA SER A 134 32.88 -12.86 -11.52
C SER A 134 32.84 -14.11 -10.64
N SER A 135 32.53 -14.01 -9.34
CA SER A 135 32.46 -15.17 -8.43
C SER A 135 31.11 -15.88 -8.44
N TRP A 136 30.07 -15.27 -9.02
CA TRP A 136 28.69 -15.74 -8.91
C TRP A 136 28.41 -17.01 -9.72
N ASN A 137 27.85 -18.00 -9.03
CA ASN A 137 27.33 -19.22 -9.63
C ASN A 137 25.92 -19.01 -10.22
N VAL A 138 25.39 -20.00 -10.93
CA VAL A 138 24.08 -19.89 -11.60
C VAL A 138 22.90 -19.77 -10.61
N GLU A 139 23.04 -20.25 -9.38
CA GLU A 139 22.04 -20.10 -8.32
C GLU A 139 21.97 -18.65 -7.79
N ASN A 140 23.11 -17.93 -7.69
CA ASN A 140 23.10 -16.51 -7.33
C ASN A 140 22.30 -15.69 -8.38
N TYR A 141 22.57 -15.91 -9.67
CA TYR A 141 21.79 -15.29 -10.76
C TYR A 141 20.31 -15.72 -10.75
N ALA A 142 20.02 -17.00 -10.48
CA ALA A 142 18.65 -17.50 -10.37
C ALA A 142 17.88 -16.81 -9.23
N ALA A 143 18.43 -16.78 -8.01
CA ALA A 143 17.80 -16.16 -6.85
C ALA A 143 17.50 -14.67 -7.06
N LEU A 144 18.48 -13.93 -7.58
CA LEU A 144 18.33 -12.50 -7.85
C LEU A 144 17.25 -12.23 -8.91
N LEU A 145 17.27 -12.96 -10.03
CA LEU A 145 16.33 -12.76 -11.14
C LEU A 145 14.92 -13.30 -10.83
N ILE A 146 14.77 -14.34 -10.01
CA ILE A 146 13.46 -14.79 -9.50
C ILE A 146 12.84 -13.70 -8.61
N LEU A 147 13.61 -13.11 -7.69
CA LEU A 147 13.12 -12.01 -6.86
C LEU A 147 12.78 -10.77 -7.71
N TYR A 148 13.57 -10.46 -8.74
CA TYR A 148 13.28 -9.36 -9.66
C TYR A 148 12.02 -9.61 -10.49
N LYS A 149 11.86 -10.83 -11.03
CA LYS A 149 10.63 -11.27 -11.72
C LYS A 149 9.39 -11.06 -10.84
N LYS A 150 9.49 -11.37 -9.55
CA LYS A 150 8.41 -11.13 -8.59
C LYS A 150 8.18 -9.63 -8.32
N THR A 151 9.20 -8.78 -8.27
CA THR A 151 8.98 -7.32 -8.15
C THR A 151 8.25 -6.69 -9.34
N LEU A 152 8.19 -7.37 -10.49
CA LEU A 152 7.41 -6.94 -11.66
C LEU A 152 5.94 -7.41 -11.64
N ASP A 153 5.55 -8.29 -10.70
CA ASP A 153 4.16 -8.71 -10.53
C ASP A 153 3.36 -7.70 -9.69
N SER A 154 2.29 -7.19 -10.29
CA SER A 154 1.20 -6.42 -9.67
C SER A 154 0.65 -6.97 -8.34
N CYS A 155 0.77 -8.28 -8.10
CA CYS A 155 0.28 -8.97 -6.92
C CYS A 155 1.37 -9.26 -5.85
N TYR A 156 2.61 -8.80 -6.04
CA TYR A 156 3.72 -9.10 -5.14
C TYR A 156 3.58 -8.45 -3.77
N LEU A 157 3.65 -9.25 -2.70
CA LEU A 157 3.54 -8.80 -1.30
C LEU A 157 4.81 -8.08 -0.78
N GLY A 158 5.76 -7.74 -1.65
CA GLY A 158 7.04 -7.11 -1.28
C GLY A 158 8.06 -8.08 -0.65
N TYR A 159 7.76 -9.37 -0.60
CA TYR A 159 8.67 -10.44 -0.16
C TYR A 159 8.29 -11.82 -0.72
N THR A 160 9.27 -12.73 -0.75
CA THR A 160 9.14 -14.16 -1.07
C THR A 160 9.57 -14.98 0.15
N THR A 161 8.96 -16.13 0.46
CA THR A 161 9.46 -16.95 1.58
C THR A 161 10.70 -17.75 1.18
N GLU A 162 11.51 -18.15 2.16
CA GLU A 162 12.66 -19.06 1.93
C GLU A 162 12.24 -20.36 1.24
N THR A 163 11.08 -20.92 1.60
CA THR A 163 10.56 -22.15 0.99
C THR A 163 10.16 -21.96 -0.47
N ASP A 164 9.56 -20.83 -0.84
CA ASP A 164 9.12 -20.57 -2.22
C ASP A 164 10.32 -20.24 -3.12
N LEU A 165 11.26 -19.43 -2.63
CA LEU A 165 12.44 -19.02 -3.38
C LEU A 165 13.33 -20.23 -3.72
N LEU A 166 13.62 -21.09 -2.74
CA LEU A 166 14.45 -22.29 -2.96
C LEU A 166 13.73 -23.33 -3.84
N LEU A 167 12.39 -23.38 -3.82
CA LEU A 167 11.61 -24.24 -4.72
C LEU A 167 11.68 -23.74 -6.17
N GLU A 168 11.52 -22.45 -6.41
CA GLU A 168 11.62 -21.85 -7.75
C GLU A 168 13.05 -21.89 -8.29
N MET A 169 14.07 -21.68 -7.46
CA MET A 169 15.48 -21.92 -7.84
C MET A 169 15.68 -23.37 -8.28
N LYS A 170 15.20 -24.33 -7.49
CA LYS A 170 15.31 -25.76 -7.81
C LYS A 170 14.58 -26.15 -9.10
N GLN A 171 13.47 -25.49 -9.42
CA GLN A 171 12.78 -25.68 -10.70
C GLN A 171 13.55 -25.08 -11.89
N LEU A 172 14.28 -23.98 -11.68
CA LEU A 172 14.95 -23.20 -12.74
C LEU A 172 16.38 -23.66 -13.05
N CYS A 173 17.14 -24.14 -12.06
CA CYS A 173 18.53 -24.63 -12.22
C CYS A 173 18.81 -26.00 -11.55
N GLY A 174 17.78 -26.73 -11.13
CA GLY A 174 17.88 -28.08 -10.54
C GLY A 174 18.36 -28.12 -9.08
N HIS A 175 18.97 -27.03 -8.61
CA HIS A 175 19.59 -26.89 -7.29
C HIS A 175 19.12 -25.58 -6.61
N GLY A 176 19.44 -25.40 -5.34
CA GLY A 176 18.95 -24.28 -4.54
C GLY A 176 19.54 -24.33 -3.14
N ALA A 177 20.78 -23.88 -3.02
CA ALA A 177 21.53 -23.82 -1.77
C ALA A 177 21.23 -22.51 -1.03
N LYS A 178 21.07 -22.61 0.29
CA LYS A 178 20.90 -21.43 1.16
C LYS A 178 22.11 -20.50 1.15
N THR A 179 23.31 -21.05 0.92
CA THR A 179 24.55 -20.28 0.76
C THR A 179 24.45 -19.28 -0.38
N SER A 180 23.99 -19.70 -1.56
CA SER A 180 23.87 -18.82 -2.73
C SER A 180 22.84 -17.70 -2.60
N VAL A 181 21.95 -17.79 -1.60
CA VAL A 181 21.04 -16.72 -1.19
C VAL A 181 21.67 -15.83 -0.10
N LEU A 182 22.53 -16.38 0.77
CA LEU A 182 23.30 -15.61 1.75
C LEU A 182 24.36 -14.73 1.07
N ASP A 183 25.03 -15.20 0.02
CA ASP A 183 25.99 -14.40 -0.76
C ASP A 183 25.37 -13.08 -1.26
N LEU A 184 24.09 -13.13 -1.68
CA LEU A 184 23.32 -11.97 -2.15
C LEU A 184 22.87 -11.03 -1.00
N PHE A 185 22.77 -11.56 0.22
CA PHE A 185 22.47 -10.78 1.42
C PHE A 185 23.72 -10.07 1.94
N GLU A 186 24.86 -10.77 1.97
CA GLU A 186 26.15 -10.21 2.38
C GLU A 186 26.68 -9.15 1.40
N SER A 187 26.36 -9.28 0.10
CA SER A 187 26.57 -8.23 -0.92
C SER A 187 25.48 -7.14 -0.95
N GLY A 188 24.51 -7.16 -0.04
CA GLY A 188 23.52 -6.09 0.13
C GLY A 188 22.45 -5.98 -0.98
N LEU A 189 22.32 -6.99 -1.84
CA LEU A 189 21.38 -7.00 -2.96
C LEU A 189 19.99 -7.51 -2.56
N ILE A 190 19.91 -8.34 -1.52
CA ILE A 190 18.63 -8.77 -0.90
C ILE A 190 18.62 -8.44 0.59
N SER A 191 17.42 -8.32 1.18
CA SER A 191 17.24 -8.23 2.63
C SER A 191 16.53 -9.48 3.19
N MET A 192 16.78 -9.79 4.47
CA MET A 192 16.22 -10.94 5.19
C MET A 192 15.27 -10.49 6.30
N ILE A 193 14.00 -10.88 6.20
CA ILE A 193 12.92 -10.41 7.07
C ILE A 193 12.38 -11.55 7.95
N GLY A 194 12.81 -11.58 9.21
CA GLY A 194 12.12 -12.29 10.30
C GLY A 194 12.21 -13.83 10.29
N ARG A 195 11.22 -14.47 10.94
CA ARG A 195 11.01 -15.93 10.97
C ARG A 195 9.50 -16.22 10.80
N PRO A 196 9.07 -17.10 9.87
CA PRO A 196 9.88 -17.77 8.84
C PRO A 196 10.60 -16.76 7.95
N ILE A 197 11.77 -17.16 7.43
CA ILE A 197 12.65 -16.28 6.66
C ILE A 197 11.95 -15.86 5.36
N ARG A 198 12.06 -14.57 5.05
CA ARG A 198 11.52 -13.94 3.85
C ARG A 198 12.59 -13.09 3.20
N TYR A 199 12.66 -13.12 1.88
CA TYR A 199 13.63 -12.39 1.07
C TYR A 199 12.94 -11.37 0.19
N ASN A 200 13.58 -10.22 -0.02
CA ASN A 200 13.23 -9.26 -1.07
C ASN A 200 14.49 -8.56 -1.59
N LEU A 201 14.41 -7.93 -2.76
CA LEU A 201 15.51 -7.11 -3.27
C LEU A 201 15.61 -5.79 -2.50
N THR A 202 16.84 -5.29 -2.35
CA THR A 202 17.11 -3.89 -2.02
C THR A 202 16.99 -3.02 -3.27
N GLU A 203 16.98 -1.70 -3.14
CA GLU A 203 17.02 -0.77 -4.29
C GLU A 203 18.28 -1.00 -5.15
N HIS A 204 19.40 -1.35 -4.52
CA HIS A 204 20.63 -1.77 -5.19
C HIS A 204 20.43 -3.08 -5.97
N GLY A 205 19.79 -4.09 -5.35
CA GLY A 205 19.41 -5.34 -6.00
C GLY A 205 18.50 -5.15 -7.22
N ILE A 206 17.52 -4.25 -7.15
CA ILE A 206 16.63 -3.90 -8.28
C ILE A 206 17.44 -3.25 -9.40
N SER A 207 18.30 -2.28 -9.08
CA SER A 207 19.13 -1.57 -10.07
C SER A 207 20.07 -2.52 -10.82
N ILE A 208 20.76 -3.41 -10.09
CA ILE A 208 21.65 -4.42 -10.67
C ILE A 208 20.88 -5.44 -11.51
N SER A 209 19.72 -5.91 -11.03
CA SER A 209 18.87 -6.86 -11.78
C SER A 209 18.38 -6.25 -13.10
N LYS A 210 17.90 -5.00 -13.08
CA LYS A 210 17.46 -4.27 -14.27
C LYS A 210 18.60 -4.13 -15.28
N LYS A 211 19.78 -3.70 -14.81
CA LYS A 211 20.96 -3.47 -15.66
C LYS A 211 21.54 -4.76 -16.26
N ILE A 212 21.49 -5.88 -15.52
CA ILE A 212 21.80 -7.22 -16.06
C ILE A 212 20.90 -7.53 -17.26
N CYS A 213 19.59 -7.31 -17.13
CA CYS A 213 18.62 -7.68 -18.16
C CYS A 213 18.66 -6.77 -19.39
N GLU A 214 19.01 -5.49 -19.20
CA GLU A 214 19.32 -4.54 -20.27
C GLU A 214 20.56 -4.98 -21.05
N ILE A 215 21.66 -5.32 -20.36
CA ILE A 215 22.92 -5.76 -20.98
C ILE A 215 22.75 -7.11 -21.72
N THR A 216 22.00 -8.06 -21.16
CA THR A 216 21.77 -9.37 -21.79
C THR A 216 20.52 -9.42 -22.68
N THR A 217 19.90 -8.27 -22.95
CA THR A 217 18.67 -8.10 -23.75
C THR A 217 17.56 -9.11 -23.43
N THR A 218 17.48 -9.54 -22.17
CA THR A 218 16.64 -10.67 -21.73
C THR A 218 15.39 -10.16 -21.01
N ASP A 219 14.22 -10.55 -21.51
CA ASP A 219 12.97 -10.37 -20.76
C ASP A 219 12.90 -11.33 -19.57
N VAL A 220 12.78 -10.76 -18.37
CA VAL A 220 12.68 -11.47 -17.09
C VAL A 220 11.36 -12.23 -16.96
N ILE A 221 10.30 -11.80 -17.65
CA ILE A 221 9.02 -12.51 -17.67
C ILE A 221 9.20 -13.87 -18.37
N SER A 222 10.02 -13.92 -19.45
CA SER A 222 10.41 -15.15 -20.15
C SER A 222 11.33 -16.11 -19.37
N LEU A 223 11.88 -15.71 -18.21
CA LEU A 223 12.79 -16.54 -17.39
C LEU A 223 12.09 -17.83 -16.93
N ASN A 224 12.34 -18.94 -17.63
CA ASN A 224 11.61 -20.21 -17.48
C ASN A 224 12.49 -21.47 -17.55
N SER A 225 13.79 -21.34 -17.85
CA SER A 225 14.67 -22.47 -18.14
C SER A 225 16.15 -22.16 -17.85
N PHE A 226 16.90 -23.21 -17.52
CA PHE A 226 18.34 -23.16 -17.24
C PHE A 226 19.16 -22.60 -18.41
N GLU A 227 18.72 -22.81 -19.65
CA GLU A 227 19.37 -22.25 -20.84
C GLU A 227 19.38 -20.72 -20.87
N VAL A 228 18.32 -20.07 -20.40
CA VAL A 228 18.24 -18.60 -20.35
C VAL A 228 19.24 -18.06 -19.33
N LEU A 229 19.34 -18.69 -18.15
CA LEU A 229 20.36 -18.33 -17.15
C LEU A 229 21.80 -18.51 -17.67
N ASN A 230 22.08 -19.59 -18.40
CA ASN A 230 23.39 -19.80 -19.00
C ASN A 230 23.72 -18.80 -20.11
N LYS A 231 22.73 -18.37 -20.91
CA LYS A 231 22.89 -17.28 -21.89
C LYS A 231 23.22 -15.95 -21.18
N ILE A 232 22.51 -15.61 -20.11
CA ILE A 232 22.81 -14.43 -19.26
C ILE A 232 24.25 -14.51 -18.73
N GLN A 233 24.63 -15.61 -18.07
CA GLN A 233 25.95 -15.75 -17.46
C GLN A 233 27.09 -15.68 -18.50
N ASN A 234 26.90 -16.27 -19.68
CA ASN A 234 27.91 -16.30 -20.74
C ASN A 234 28.04 -14.97 -21.50
N SER A 235 26.99 -14.14 -21.56
CA SER A 235 27.08 -12.76 -22.07
C SER A 235 27.76 -11.80 -21.08
N LEU A 236 27.62 -12.02 -19.77
CA LEU A 236 28.24 -11.18 -18.74
C LEU A 236 29.74 -11.45 -18.53
N LYS A 237 30.17 -12.73 -18.56
CA LYS A 237 31.58 -13.15 -18.40
C LYS A 237 32.59 -12.34 -19.23
N PRO A 238 32.45 -12.15 -20.56
CA PRO A 238 33.43 -11.41 -21.36
C PRO A 238 33.47 -9.92 -21.01
N LEU A 239 32.33 -9.29 -20.70
CA LEU A 239 32.24 -7.88 -20.34
C LEU A 239 32.97 -7.57 -19.02
N ILE A 240 32.74 -8.41 -18.00
CA ILE A 240 33.44 -8.34 -16.71
C ILE A 240 34.96 -8.54 -16.93
N THR A 241 35.33 -9.53 -17.75
CA THR A 241 36.74 -9.85 -18.04
C THR A 241 37.46 -8.69 -18.74
N GLN A 242 36.84 -8.07 -19.76
CA GLN A 242 37.43 -6.95 -20.50
C GLN A 242 37.63 -5.70 -19.62
N LYS A 243 36.64 -5.31 -18.80
CA LYS A 243 36.76 -4.16 -17.90
C LYS A 243 37.90 -4.37 -16.88
N SER A 244 38.05 -5.59 -16.34
CA SER A 244 39.12 -5.94 -15.40
C SER A 244 40.55 -5.84 -15.97
N LYS A 245 40.67 -5.87 -17.31
CA LYS A 245 41.97 -5.76 -18.00
C LYS A 245 42.37 -4.30 -18.21
N LEU A 246 41.45 -3.50 -18.76
CA LEU A 246 41.61 -2.05 -18.96
C LEU A 246 41.99 -1.30 -17.65
N ILE A 247 41.43 -1.72 -16.51
CA ILE A 247 41.77 -1.14 -15.21
C ILE A 247 43.24 -1.39 -14.84
N LYS A 248 43.79 -2.59 -15.13
CA LYS A 248 45.21 -2.89 -14.88
C LYS A 248 46.11 -2.12 -15.83
N ASP A 249 45.78 -2.11 -17.11
CA ASP A 249 46.53 -1.38 -18.14
C ASP A 249 46.59 0.13 -17.83
N SER A 250 45.54 0.69 -17.18
CA SER A 250 45.52 2.09 -16.72
C SER A 250 46.32 2.36 -15.43
N ALA A 251 46.57 1.34 -14.60
CA ALA A 251 47.31 1.48 -13.35
C ALA A 251 48.83 1.59 -13.58
N ASP A 252 49.38 0.84 -14.55
CA ASP A 252 50.80 0.87 -14.89
C ASP A 252 51.25 2.19 -15.56
N LEU A 253 50.31 2.93 -16.16
CA LEU A 253 50.58 4.23 -16.80
C LEU A 253 50.70 5.40 -15.80
N ASN A 254 49.98 5.36 -14.68
CA ASN A 254 49.95 6.44 -13.68
C ASN A 254 51.19 6.48 -12.76
N ASN A 255 52.22 5.68 -13.05
CA ASN A 255 53.41 5.52 -12.22
C ASN A 255 54.68 6.14 -12.85
N ARG A 256 54.50 7.06 -13.81
CA ARG A 256 55.56 7.89 -14.43
C ARG A 256 55.03 9.30 -14.71
N ASN A 257 55.94 10.28 -14.62
CA ASN A 257 55.76 11.69 -14.97
C ASN A 257 54.97 12.55 -13.95
N GLU A 258 55.53 12.73 -12.76
CA GLU A 258 55.54 14.08 -12.17
C GLU A 258 56.57 14.92 -12.93
N GLU A 259 56.21 16.11 -13.46
CA GLU A 259 57.11 17.29 -13.57
C GLU A 259 56.39 18.57 -14.08
N THR A 260 56.41 19.62 -13.26
CA THR A 260 56.67 21.04 -13.59
C THR A 260 55.76 21.85 -14.56
N ILE A 261 54.85 22.64 -13.98
CA ILE A 261 54.71 24.14 -14.06
C ILE A 261 55.04 24.81 -15.43
N THR A 262 54.10 25.54 -16.07
CA THR A 262 53.88 27.01 -15.88
C THR A 262 52.42 27.49 -16.10
N ILE A 263 52.16 28.77 -15.81
CA ILE A 263 50.84 29.45 -15.74
C ILE A 263 50.85 30.70 -16.64
N GLU A 264 49.75 31.02 -17.35
CA GLU A 264 49.35 32.43 -17.57
C GLU A 264 47.88 32.68 -18.05
N ASN A 265 47.12 33.41 -17.22
CA ASN A 265 46.20 34.53 -17.49
C ASN A 265 45.15 34.57 -18.65
N HIS A 266 43.87 34.46 -18.24
CA HIS A 266 42.83 35.52 -18.29
C HIS A 266 42.11 35.97 -19.62
N CYS A 267 40.88 35.43 -19.81
CA CYS A 267 39.59 36.15 -20.02
C CYS A 267 39.17 36.85 -21.36
N GLN A 268 37.84 36.84 -21.60
CA GLN A 268 36.96 37.64 -22.50
C GLN A 268 36.77 37.28 -24.00
N GLN A 269 35.51 36.91 -24.34
CA GLN A 269 34.57 37.37 -25.42
C GLN A 269 35.07 37.89 -26.80
N PRO A 270 34.28 37.78 -27.93
CA PRO A 270 32.88 38.28 -28.05
C PRO A 270 31.93 37.50 -29.00
N ASP A 271 30.82 38.15 -29.42
CA ASP A 271 29.65 37.64 -30.15
C ASP A 271 29.44 38.23 -31.57
N GLU A 272 28.54 37.57 -32.35
CA GLU A 272 27.68 38.07 -33.46
C GLU A 272 28.17 38.41 -34.91
N ASN A 273 27.33 37.96 -35.90
CA ASN A 273 27.11 38.45 -37.29
C ASN A 273 28.22 38.23 -38.37
N PHE A 274 28.00 38.08 -39.71
CA PHE A 274 26.86 38.14 -40.69
C PHE A 274 27.36 37.57 -42.08
N GLU A 275 26.67 37.31 -43.22
CA GLU A 275 25.26 37.25 -43.73
C GLU A 275 25.25 36.66 -45.20
N LYS A 276 24.07 36.40 -45.83
CA LYS A 276 23.76 36.40 -47.32
C LYS A 276 24.31 35.25 -48.22
N ARG A 277 23.71 34.82 -49.37
CA ARG A 277 22.45 35.21 -50.11
C ARG A 277 21.97 34.20 -51.21
N LYS A 278 20.66 34.30 -51.57
CA LYS A 278 19.93 33.86 -52.82
C LYS A 278 19.74 32.34 -53.04
N SER A 279 18.60 31.82 -53.54
CA SER A 279 17.24 32.34 -53.93
C SER A 279 16.25 31.13 -54.06
N LYS A 280 14.99 31.13 -54.56
CA LYS A 280 14.17 32.00 -55.44
C LYS A 280 12.65 31.68 -55.26
N GLU A 281 11.81 32.24 -56.15
CA GLU A 281 10.43 31.88 -56.62
C GLU A 281 10.07 30.35 -56.62
N ASN A 282 8.82 29.84 -56.61
CA ASN A 282 7.41 30.36 -56.75
C ASN A 282 6.39 29.18 -56.44
N ILE A 283 5.04 29.26 -56.30
CA ILE A 283 4.01 30.31 -56.01
C ILE A 283 2.60 29.65 -55.73
N VAL A 284 1.62 30.41 -55.18
CA VAL A 284 0.13 30.22 -55.16
C VAL A 284 -0.55 29.06 -54.38
N TYR A 285 -1.63 29.41 -53.65
CA TYR A 285 -2.72 28.54 -53.12
C TYR A 285 -4.07 28.92 -53.78
N PRO A 286 -5.10 28.04 -53.74
CA PRO A 286 -6.51 28.47 -53.78
C PRO A 286 -7.32 28.10 -52.52
N LYS A 287 -8.40 28.85 -52.25
CA LYS A 287 -9.38 28.61 -51.15
C LYS A 287 -10.80 28.38 -51.69
N ARG A 288 -11.47 27.36 -51.12
CA ARG A 288 -12.88 27.36 -50.64
C ARG A 288 -13.99 28.02 -51.49
N VAL A 289 -14.98 27.21 -51.89
CA VAL A 289 -16.39 27.61 -52.17
C VAL A 289 -17.34 26.60 -51.47
N GLN A 290 -18.64 26.90 -51.34
CA GLN A 290 -19.65 26.13 -50.60
C GLN A 290 -20.89 25.77 -51.44
N GLU A 291 -21.72 24.87 -50.88
CA GLU A 291 -23.20 24.75 -51.00
C GLU A 291 -23.88 23.74 -51.98
N LYS A 292 -24.82 22.98 -51.35
CA LYS A 292 -26.22 22.65 -51.73
C LYS A 292 -26.60 21.32 -52.41
N MET A 293 -27.62 20.68 -51.77
CA MET A 293 -28.74 19.88 -52.34
C MET A 293 -28.44 18.43 -52.85
N LYS A 294 -29.34 17.42 -52.75
CA LYS A 294 -30.56 17.18 -51.91
C LYS A 294 -31.08 15.73 -52.12
N GLU A 295 -31.63 15.07 -51.07
CA GLU A 295 -32.48 13.83 -51.11
C GLU A 295 -31.87 12.58 -51.82
N VAL A 296 -32.31 11.31 -51.74
CA VAL A 296 -33.57 10.54 -51.44
C VAL A 296 -33.14 9.25 -50.68
N LYS A 297 -33.75 8.83 -49.54
CA LYS A 297 -34.72 7.71 -49.33
C LYS A 297 -34.45 6.39 -50.10
N ASP A 298 -34.79 5.17 -49.65
CA ASP A 298 -35.48 4.64 -48.45
C ASP A 298 -35.03 3.17 -48.22
N MET A 299 -35.14 2.62 -46.99
CA MET A 299 -35.71 1.27 -46.74
C MET A 299 -35.80 0.91 -45.25
N ASN A 300 -36.94 0.33 -44.84
CA ASN A 300 -37.22 -0.20 -43.49
C ASN A 300 -37.99 -1.52 -43.59
N HIS A 301 -37.46 -2.62 -43.04
CA HIS A 301 -38.24 -3.73 -42.45
C HIS A 301 -37.31 -4.48 -41.47
N VAL A 302 -37.58 -4.53 -40.16
CA VAL A 302 -38.72 -5.16 -39.44
C VAL A 302 -38.57 -6.68 -39.37
N HIS A 303 -38.37 -7.17 -38.14
CA HIS A 303 -39.15 -8.29 -37.64
C HIS A 303 -39.39 -8.13 -36.13
N ASN A 304 -40.65 -7.91 -35.75
CA ASN A 304 -41.10 -8.18 -34.39
C ASN A 304 -41.34 -9.68 -34.24
N LEU A 305 -41.27 -10.16 -32.99
CA LEU A 305 -42.00 -11.31 -32.50
C LEU A 305 -42.40 -11.00 -31.05
N GLU A 306 -43.64 -11.31 -30.69
CA GLU A 306 -44.31 -10.75 -29.52
C GLU A 306 -44.38 -11.70 -28.31
N ASN A 307 -44.51 -11.08 -27.14
CA ASN A 307 -45.24 -11.52 -25.94
C ASN A 307 -45.04 -12.94 -25.39
N ASN A 308 -44.65 -12.98 -24.11
CA ASN A 308 -45.45 -13.69 -23.10
C ASN A 308 -45.34 -12.94 -21.76
N GLU A 309 -46.47 -12.73 -21.10
CA GLU A 309 -46.56 -12.03 -19.82
C GLU A 309 -46.30 -12.99 -18.66
N THR A 310 -45.56 -12.54 -17.64
CA THR A 310 -45.77 -12.98 -16.25
C THR A 310 -45.60 -11.77 -15.34
N ASP A 311 -46.63 -11.44 -14.57
CA ASP A 311 -46.67 -10.24 -13.73
C ASP A 311 -45.87 -10.44 -12.43
N PHE A 312 -44.77 -9.69 -12.30
CA PHE A 312 -44.01 -9.50 -11.06
C PHE A 312 -43.41 -8.09 -11.04
N THR A 313 -44.28 -7.09 -11.01
CA THR A 313 -43.89 -5.70 -10.82
C THR A 313 -43.50 -5.38 -9.36
N ASP A 314 -42.58 -4.40 -9.18
CA ASP A 314 -42.18 -3.71 -7.93
C ASP A 314 -40.96 -4.19 -7.08
N ASP A 315 -39.78 -4.33 -7.70
CA ASP A 315 -38.52 -3.69 -7.21
C ASP A 315 -37.53 -3.50 -8.38
N PHE A 316 -37.92 -2.69 -9.37
CA PHE A 316 -37.07 -2.45 -10.54
C PHE A 316 -35.85 -1.62 -10.13
N GLN A 317 -34.70 -2.32 -10.02
CA GLN A 317 -33.42 -1.74 -9.61
C GLN A 317 -33.11 -0.46 -10.40
N ARG A 318 -32.96 0.66 -9.69
CA ARG A 318 -32.29 1.86 -10.25
C ARG A 318 -30.82 1.54 -10.49
N ASN A 319 -30.53 0.95 -11.64
CA ASN A 319 -29.17 0.71 -12.10
C ASN A 319 -28.54 2.05 -12.49
N TYR A 320 -27.83 2.67 -11.53
CA TYR A 320 -27.11 3.92 -11.72
C TYR A 320 -25.93 3.69 -12.68
N TYR A 321 -26.17 3.84 -13.98
CA TYR A 321 -25.15 3.71 -15.02
C TYR A 321 -24.57 5.09 -15.37
N LEU A 322 -23.25 5.25 -15.23
CA LEU A 322 -22.50 6.39 -15.72
C LEU A 322 -21.60 5.94 -16.87
N GLU A 323 -22.03 6.26 -18.09
CA GLU A 323 -21.27 6.04 -19.31
C GLU A 323 -19.95 6.80 -19.30
N SER A 324 -18.90 6.22 -19.88
CA SER A 324 -17.58 6.86 -20.01
C SER A 324 -17.67 8.29 -20.56
N ARG A 325 -16.83 9.20 -20.04
CA ARG A 325 -16.76 10.63 -20.42
C ARG A 325 -18.06 11.45 -20.20
N ASN A 326 -19.15 10.88 -19.67
CA ASN A 326 -20.45 11.51 -19.42
C ASN A 326 -20.71 11.85 -17.92
N PHE A 327 -19.64 11.86 -17.12
CA PHE A 327 -19.62 12.25 -15.73
C PHE A 327 -18.35 13.06 -15.41
N ASP A 328 -18.37 13.76 -14.29
CA ASP A 328 -17.23 14.49 -13.74
C ASP A 328 -16.81 13.90 -12.39
N ILE A 329 -15.50 13.85 -12.14
CA ILE A 329 -14.93 13.46 -10.84
C ILE A 329 -14.74 14.72 -9.99
N ILE A 330 -15.36 14.74 -8.81
CA ILE A 330 -15.35 15.88 -7.90
C ILE A 330 -14.77 15.43 -6.56
N LEU A 331 -13.81 16.20 -6.04
CA LEU A 331 -13.27 16.02 -4.69
C LEU A 331 -14.30 16.51 -3.66
N LEU A 332 -14.57 15.71 -2.63
CA LEU A 332 -15.38 16.10 -1.49
C LEU A 332 -14.46 16.39 -0.31
N VAL A 333 -14.70 17.53 0.34
CA VAL A 333 -14.02 18.00 1.55
C VAL A 333 -15.02 17.99 2.70
N ASP A 334 -14.68 17.42 3.86
CA ASP A 334 -15.58 17.50 5.01
C ASP A 334 -15.70 18.92 5.57
N THR A 335 -16.90 19.22 6.07
CA THR A 335 -17.24 20.41 6.88
C THR A 335 -16.35 20.70 8.09
N GLN A 336 -15.54 19.74 8.58
CA GLN A 336 -14.60 19.92 9.69
C GLN A 336 -13.14 20.15 9.23
N GLU A 337 -12.82 19.95 7.95
CA GLU A 337 -11.50 20.25 7.37
C GLU A 337 -11.39 21.70 6.86
N THR A 338 -12.52 22.38 6.70
CA THR A 338 -12.58 23.84 6.70
C THR A 338 -12.81 24.34 8.14
N ALA A 339 -12.61 25.62 8.42
CA ALA A 339 -12.69 26.19 9.77
C ALA A 339 -14.12 26.32 10.35
N GLY A 340 -14.95 25.27 10.17
CA GLY A 340 -16.28 25.13 10.76
C GLY A 340 -17.28 26.19 10.31
N GLY A 341 -17.08 26.80 9.14
CA GLY A 341 -17.89 27.91 8.63
C GLY A 341 -17.74 29.22 9.42
N ARG A 342 -16.69 29.37 10.25
CA ARG A 342 -16.43 30.58 11.05
C ARG A 342 -15.56 31.61 10.33
N THR A 343 -14.73 31.17 9.39
CA THR A 343 -14.01 32.05 8.46
C THR A 343 -14.78 32.16 7.16
N GLU A 344 -14.64 33.30 6.47
CA GLU A 344 -15.11 33.43 5.10
C GLU A 344 -14.39 32.43 4.19
N PRO A 345 -15.05 31.85 3.16
CA PRO A 345 -14.44 30.83 2.30
C PRO A 345 -13.13 31.25 1.62
N GLN A 346 -12.96 32.56 1.35
CA GLN A 346 -11.76 33.16 0.77
C GLN A 346 -10.54 33.21 1.70
N HIS A 347 -10.70 32.88 2.98
CA HIS A 347 -9.65 32.89 4.00
C HIS A 347 -9.40 31.50 4.61
N ASP A 348 -10.12 30.47 4.17
CA ASP A 348 -9.91 29.09 4.59
C ASP A 348 -8.74 28.47 3.81
N ALA A 349 -7.76 27.90 4.53
CA ALA A 349 -6.53 27.38 3.92
C ALA A 349 -6.79 26.17 2.99
N THR A 350 -7.78 25.34 3.30
CA THR A 350 -8.18 24.16 2.53
C THR A 350 -8.81 24.60 1.21
N ILE A 351 -9.74 25.56 1.28
CA ILE A 351 -10.42 26.13 0.10
C ILE A 351 -9.42 26.87 -0.80
N THR A 352 -8.61 27.76 -0.23
CA THR A 352 -7.62 28.53 -0.98
C THR A 352 -6.58 27.63 -1.64
N GLY A 353 -6.04 26.62 -0.92
CA GLY A 353 -5.06 25.68 -1.47
C GLY A 353 -5.60 24.84 -2.63
N LEU A 354 -6.80 24.26 -2.50
CA LEU A 354 -7.41 23.47 -3.57
C LEU A 354 -7.82 24.33 -4.79
N THR A 355 -8.16 25.61 -4.55
CA THR A 355 -8.47 26.59 -5.61
C THR A 355 -7.20 27.02 -6.35
N GLU A 356 -6.10 27.30 -5.64
CA GLU A 356 -4.79 27.60 -6.22
C GLU A 356 -4.30 26.48 -7.15
N PHE A 357 -4.54 25.21 -6.78
CA PHE A 357 -4.22 24.05 -7.60
C PHE A 357 -5.30 23.71 -8.66
N GLY A 358 -6.32 24.53 -8.84
CA GLY A 358 -7.31 24.41 -9.92
C GLY A 358 -8.13 23.12 -9.90
N VAL A 359 -8.54 22.66 -8.70
CA VAL A 359 -9.31 21.43 -8.52
C VAL A 359 -10.81 21.72 -8.44
N SER A 360 -11.64 20.87 -9.03
CA SER A 360 -13.09 20.88 -8.80
C SER A 360 -13.42 20.13 -7.51
N PHE A 361 -13.84 20.86 -6.47
CA PHE A 361 -14.22 20.28 -5.18
C PHE A 361 -15.55 20.84 -4.65
N GLU A 362 -16.16 20.12 -3.70
CA GLU A 362 -17.34 20.53 -2.94
C GLU A 362 -17.14 20.27 -1.45
N ILE A 363 -17.54 21.24 -0.62
CA ILE A 363 -17.59 21.08 0.83
C ILE A 363 -18.92 20.39 1.18
N ARG A 364 -18.86 19.25 1.85
CA ARG A 364 -20.04 18.45 2.25
C ARG A 364 -19.83 17.87 3.63
N HIS A 365 -20.92 17.58 4.35
CA HIS A 365 -20.79 16.90 5.64
C HIS A 365 -20.67 15.38 5.44
N LEU A 366 -19.44 14.87 5.50
CA LEU A 366 -19.11 13.45 5.42
C LEU A 366 -19.35 12.76 6.77
N LYS A 367 -19.76 11.49 6.73
CA LYS A 367 -20.06 10.70 7.95
C LYS A 367 -18.87 9.87 8.45
N VAL A 368 -17.91 9.61 7.56
CA VAL A 368 -16.63 8.92 7.75
C VAL A 368 -15.66 9.48 6.70
N GLY A 369 -14.40 9.67 7.07
CA GLY A 369 -13.37 10.28 6.23
C GLY A 369 -13.51 11.80 6.11
N ASP A 370 -12.38 12.43 5.82
CA ASP A 370 -12.21 13.88 5.74
C ASP A 370 -12.17 14.34 4.27
N PHE A 371 -11.67 13.49 3.37
CA PHE A 371 -11.77 13.67 1.92
C PHE A 371 -12.23 12.39 1.22
N ALA A 372 -13.02 12.54 0.16
CA ALA A 372 -13.47 11.46 -0.71
C ALA A 372 -13.65 11.97 -2.15
N TRP A 373 -13.97 11.09 -3.11
CA TRP A 373 -14.30 11.51 -4.48
C TRP A 373 -15.62 10.91 -4.94
N ILE A 374 -16.37 11.66 -5.73
CA ILE A 374 -17.58 11.18 -6.40
C ILE A 374 -17.48 11.34 -7.92
N ALA A 375 -18.06 10.39 -8.65
CA ALA A 375 -18.44 10.56 -10.04
C ALA A 375 -19.90 11.02 -10.10
N ARG A 376 -20.16 12.20 -10.68
CA ARG A 376 -21.51 12.75 -10.88
C ARG A 376 -21.87 12.76 -12.36
N CYS A 377 -23.04 12.25 -12.73
CA CYS A 377 -23.55 12.36 -14.09
C CYS A 377 -23.76 13.81 -14.52
N ARG A 378 -23.32 14.17 -15.73
CA ARG A 378 -23.54 15.50 -16.31
C ARG A 378 -25.01 15.79 -16.60
N LYS A 379 -25.77 14.77 -17.03
CA LYS A 379 -27.19 14.86 -17.38
C LYS A 379 -28.12 14.89 -16.17
N ASN A 380 -27.76 14.19 -15.08
CA ASN A 380 -28.56 14.11 -13.85
C ASN A 380 -27.66 14.25 -12.62
N LYS A 381 -27.63 15.46 -12.04
CA LYS A 381 -26.75 15.79 -10.91
C LYS A 381 -27.01 14.97 -9.63
N ASN A 382 -28.17 14.30 -9.52
CA ASN A 382 -28.51 13.45 -8.38
C ASN A 382 -27.92 12.03 -8.49
N ASN A 383 -27.37 11.65 -9.66
CA ASN A 383 -26.71 10.37 -9.85
C ASN A 383 -25.22 10.49 -9.48
N GLU A 384 -24.91 10.25 -8.21
CA GLU A 384 -23.57 10.32 -7.61
C GLU A 384 -23.10 8.94 -7.12
N LEU A 385 -21.99 8.45 -7.69
CA LEU A 385 -21.31 7.23 -7.25
C LEU A 385 -20.01 7.63 -6.52
N ILE A 386 -19.75 7.04 -5.35
CA ILE A 386 -18.50 7.30 -4.62
C ILE A 386 -17.37 6.44 -5.20
N LEU A 387 -16.22 7.06 -5.45
CA LEU A 387 -15.02 6.38 -5.91
C LEU A 387 -14.44 5.50 -4.79
N PRO A 388 -13.63 4.48 -5.12
CA PRO A 388 -13.13 3.52 -4.15
C PRO A 388 -11.93 4.08 -3.34
N PHE A 389 -11.88 5.40 -3.10
CA PHE A 389 -10.81 6.11 -2.42
C PHE A 389 -11.38 7.05 -1.34
N ILE A 390 -10.80 7.00 -0.14
CA ILE A 390 -11.18 7.84 1.00
C ILE A 390 -9.94 8.16 1.84
N VAL A 391 -9.87 9.40 2.35
CA VAL A 391 -8.74 9.90 3.13
C VAL A 391 -9.23 10.36 4.50
N GLU A 392 -8.51 9.98 5.54
CA GLU A 392 -8.50 10.67 6.82
C GLU A 392 -7.22 11.52 6.89
N ARG A 393 -7.32 12.80 7.27
CA ARG A 393 -6.16 13.68 7.45
C ARG A 393 -5.89 13.84 8.95
N LYS A 394 -4.61 13.77 9.33
CA LYS A 394 -4.19 13.90 10.73
C LYS A 394 -2.91 14.73 10.83
N ARG A 395 -3.00 15.88 11.49
CA ARG A 395 -1.81 16.60 11.95
C ARG A 395 -1.14 15.80 13.06
N ILE A 396 0.18 15.91 13.21
CA ILE A 396 0.96 15.06 14.13
C ILE A 396 0.57 15.24 15.62
N ASP A 397 0.13 16.44 16.00
CA ASP A 397 -0.46 16.75 17.32
C ASP A 397 -1.87 16.17 17.49
N ASP A 398 -2.74 16.31 16.47
CA ASP A 398 -4.07 15.68 16.45
C ASP A 398 -3.98 14.14 16.47
N LEU A 399 -2.94 13.56 15.87
CA LEU A 399 -2.63 12.13 15.95
C LEU A 399 -2.26 11.74 17.39
N SER A 400 -1.36 12.49 18.02
CA SER A 400 -0.94 12.31 19.42
C SER A 400 -2.13 12.36 20.38
N ALA A 401 -3.02 13.35 20.21
CA ALA A 401 -4.26 13.44 20.97
C ALA A 401 -5.19 12.25 20.71
N SER A 402 -5.39 11.87 19.44
CA SER A 402 -6.32 10.79 19.06
C SER A 402 -5.87 9.38 19.48
N ILE A 403 -4.58 9.16 19.68
CA ILE A 403 -4.06 7.91 20.25
C ILE A 403 -4.27 7.92 21.78
N THR A 404 -4.12 9.08 22.42
CA THR A 404 -4.28 9.25 23.87
C THR A 404 -5.74 9.10 24.32
N ASP A 405 -6.71 9.64 23.56
CA ASP A 405 -8.15 9.51 23.85
C ASP A 405 -8.81 8.26 23.24
N GLY A 406 -8.02 7.41 22.54
CA GLY A 406 -8.47 6.19 21.89
C GLY A 406 -9.17 6.36 20.53
N ARG A 407 -9.53 7.59 20.13
CA ARG A 407 -10.28 7.92 18.90
C ARG A 407 -9.60 7.42 17.63
N PHE A 408 -8.27 7.30 17.60
CA PHE A 408 -7.49 6.74 16.50
C PHE A 408 -7.95 5.34 16.08
N HIS A 409 -8.36 4.51 17.04
CA HIS A 409 -8.87 3.15 16.75
C HIS A 409 -10.33 3.18 16.28
N GLU A 410 -11.14 4.12 16.81
CA GLU A 410 -12.54 4.37 16.40
C GLU A 410 -12.64 4.85 14.95
N GLN A 411 -11.78 5.79 14.57
CA GLN A 411 -11.69 6.34 13.21
C GLN A 411 -11.27 5.25 12.21
N LYS A 412 -10.18 4.54 12.48
CA LYS A 412 -9.73 3.41 11.65
C LYS A 412 -10.78 2.30 11.53
N PHE A 413 -11.50 1.98 12.62
CA PHE A 413 -12.59 1.01 12.56
C PHE A 413 -13.72 1.49 11.63
N ARG A 414 -14.16 2.74 11.75
CA ARG A 414 -15.19 3.33 10.87
C ARG A 414 -14.76 3.37 9.41
N LEU A 415 -13.51 3.73 9.12
CA LEU A 415 -12.94 3.72 7.77
C LEU A 415 -12.94 2.30 7.17
N LYS A 416 -12.45 1.28 7.90
CA LYS A 416 -12.55 -0.14 7.48
C LYS A 416 -13.98 -0.60 7.25
N GLN A 417 -14.91 -0.15 8.08
CA GLN A 417 -16.32 -0.51 7.98
C GLN A 417 -17.09 0.33 6.95
N SER A 418 -16.48 1.30 6.28
CA SER A 418 -17.15 2.16 5.28
C SER A 418 -17.64 1.38 4.06
N GLY A 419 -16.87 0.40 3.59
CA GLY A 419 -17.08 -0.30 2.30
C GLY A 419 -16.24 0.27 1.14
N ILE A 420 -15.42 1.29 1.40
CA ILE A 420 -14.40 1.79 0.46
C ILE A 420 -13.15 0.91 0.57
N THR A 421 -12.48 0.64 -0.55
CA THR A 421 -11.33 -0.29 -0.59
C THR A 421 -9.98 0.39 -0.36
N ASN A 422 -9.72 1.53 -0.99
CA ASN A 422 -8.46 2.27 -0.82
C ASN A 422 -8.64 3.29 0.31
N LEU A 423 -8.34 2.84 1.53
CA LEU A 423 -8.37 3.66 2.74
C LEU A 423 -7.01 4.35 2.91
N MET A 424 -7.00 5.66 3.12
CA MET A 424 -5.78 6.45 3.17
C MET A 424 -5.68 7.28 4.46
N TYR A 425 -4.47 7.40 5.00
CA TYR A 425 -4.11 8.43 5.98
C TYR A 425 -3.13 9.43 5.35
N ILE A 426 -3.46 10.71 5.39
CA ILE A 426 -2.47 11.79 5.26
C ILE A 426 -2.01 12.17 6.66
N ILE A 427 -0.71 12.07 6.92
CA ILE A 427 -0.10 12.48 8.18
C ILE A 427 0.74 13.72 7.91
N GLU A 428 0.26 14.83 8.48
CA GLU A 428 0.80 16.16 8.28
C GLU A 428 1.68 16.55 9.47
N ASP A 429 2.93 16.91 9.19
CA ASP A 429 3.83 17.42 10.22
C ASP A 429 3.41 18.83 10.68
N TYR A 430 3.85 19.24 11.87
CA TYR A 430 3.46 20.51 12.47
C TYR A 430 4.60 21.15 13.27
N GLU A 431 5.39 21.97 12.60
CA GLU A 431 6.65 22.56 13.08
C GLU A 431 6.53 23.57 14.25
N LYS A 432 5.38 23.68 14.92
CA LYS A 432 5.32 24.46 16.17
C LYS A 432 5.93 23.64 17.31
N GLY A 433 6.76 24.26 18.13
CA GLY A 433 7.51 23.66 19.26
C GLY A 433 6.66 23.18 20.46
N GLN A 434 5.52 22.55 20.19
CA GLN A 434 4.57 22.05 21.16
C GLN A 434 4.96 20.62 21.55
N ARG A 435 5.13 20.36 22.86
CA ARG A 435 5.52 19.02 23.34
C ARG A 435 4.37 18.04 23.13
N LEU A 436 4.53 17.12 22.18
CA LEU A 436 3.62 16.02 21.90
C LEU A 436 3.50 15.11 23.13
N THR A 437 2.27 14.73 23.51
CA THR A 437 1.99 13.83 24.64
C THR A 437 2.64 12.45 24.47
N ILE A 438 2.72 12.00 23.22
CA ILE A 438 3.34 10.74 22.80
C ILE A 438 4.58 11.05 21.95
N PRO A 439 5.74 10.40 22.19
CA PRO A 439 6.96 10.63 21.41
C PRO A 439 6.77 10.42 19.91
N HIS A 440 7.44 11.23 19.09
CA HIS A 440 7.32 11.19 17.62
C HIS A 440 7.58 9.79 17.04
N SER A 441 8.58 9.06 17.55
CA SER A 441 8.87 7.68 17.13
C SER A 441 7.71 6.71 17.39
N SER A 442 6.92 6.91 18.46
CA SER A 442 5.72 6.11 18.74
C SER A 442 4.55 6.48 17.84
N LEU A 443 4.44 7.74 17.42
CA LEU A 443 3.47 8.17 16.41
C LEU A 443 3.80 7.57 15.03
N MET A 444 5.08 7.59 14.64
CA MET A 444 5.58 6.93 13.42
C MET A 444 5.39 5.40 13.48
N GLN A 445 5.52 4.78 14.65
CA GLN A 445 5.18 3.35 14.80
C GLN A 445 3.67 3.11 14.66
N ALA A 446 2.81 3.99 15.16
CA ALA A 446 1.36 3.88 15.03
C ALA A 446 0.89 4.06 13.57
N SER A 447 1.53 4.92 12.79
CA SER A 447 1.27 5.07 11.36
C SER A 447 1.81 3.89 10.55
N ILE A 448 3.02 3.39 10.83
CA ILE A 448 3.56 2.16 10.21
C ILE A 448 2.68 0.95 10.52
N ASN A 449 2.15 0.83 11.74
CA ASN A 449 1.16 -0.20 12.07
C ASN A 449 -0.13 -0.04 11.27
N THR A 450 -0.56 1.20 11.00
CA THR A 450 -1.76 1.49 10.18
C THR A 450 -1.56 1.13 8.71
N LEU A 451 -0.33 1.29 8.19
CA LEU A 451 0.07 0.79 6.87
C LEU A 451 0.06 -0.74 6.84
N ILE A 452 0.86 -1.38 7.70
CA ILE A 452 1.21 -2.81 7.60
C ILE A 452 0.15 -3.76 8.20
N GLN A 453 -0.48 -3.38 9.31
CA GLN A 453 -1.44 -4.24 10.03
C GLN A 453 -2.90 -3.91 9.66
N ASP A 454 -3.20 -2.62 9.44
CA ASP A 454 -4.57 -2.20 9.12
C ASP A 454 -4.86 -2.15 7.61
N GLY A 455 -3.85 -2.14 6.75
CA GLY A 455 -3.99 -2.18 5.28
C GLY A 455 -4.36 -0.85 4.63
N PHE A 456 -4.07 0.28 5.29
CA PHE A 456 -4.28 1.62 4.74
C PHE A 456 -3.05 2.05 3.93
N SER A 457 -3.20 2.90 2.92
CA SER A 457 -2.06 3.67 2.41
C SER A 457 -1.76 4.83 3.37
N VAL A 458 -0.49 5.09 3.67
CA VAL A 458 -0.06 6.21 4.52
C VAL A 458 0.83 7.14 3.71
N LYS A 459 0.47 8.42 3.65
CA LYS A 459 1.23 9.50 2.98
C LYS A 459 1.63 10.53 4.02
N TYR A 460 2.93 10.76 4.16
CA TYR A 460 3.46 11.87 4.95
C TYR A 460 3.56 13.14 4.12
N THR A 461 3.23 14.28 4.73
CA THR A 461 3.22 15.61 4.12
C THR A 461 3.80 16.64 5.10
N LYS A 462 4.58 17.60 4.61
CA LYS A 462 5.31 18.55 5.45
C LYS A 462 4.42 19.59 6.14
N ASN A 463 3.33 19.97 5.50
CA ASN A 463 2.39 21.00 5.96
C ASN A 463 1.09 20.94 5.14
N HIS A 464 0.13 21.77 5.53
CA HIS A 464 -1.19 21.87 4.90
C HIS A 464 -1.16 22.12 3.38
N LYS A 465 -0.22 22.93 2.86
CA LYS A 465 -0.13 23.20 1.41
C LYS A 465 0.37 21.98 0.62
N ASP A 466 1.28 21.21 1.20
CA ASP A 466 1.72 19.90 0.66
C ASP A 466 0.57 18.87 0.69
N SER A 467 -0.24 18.85 1.75
CA SER A 467 -1.47 18.05 1.81
C SER A 467 -2.47 18.40 0.70
N MET A 468 -2.73 19.70 0.47
CA MET A 468 -3.62 20.14 -0.61
C MET A 468 -3.02 19.88 -2.00
N PHE A 469 -1.70 20.02 -2.18
CA PHE A 469 -1.02 19.69 -3.42
C PHE A 469 -1.10 18.19 -3.74
N TYR A 470 -0.95 17.32 -2.73
CA TYR A 470 -1.09 15.88 -2.86
C TYR A 470 -2.53 15.49 -3.23
N LEU A 471 -3.54 16.00 -2.53
CA LEU A 471 -4.96 15.77 -2.85
C LEU A 471 -5.31 16.26 -4.27
N SER A 472 -4.74 17.38 -4.70
CA SER A 472 -4.91 17.92 -6.05
C SER A 472 -4.29 17.02 -7.12
N SER A 473 -3.08 16.54 -6.87
CA SER A 473 -2.37 15.61 -7.76
C SER A 473 -3.10 14.27 -7.87
N LEU A 474 -3.57 13.73 -6.74
CA LEU A 474 -4.38 12.52 -6.69
C LEU A 474 -5.71 12.71 -7.43
N THR A 475 -6.40 13.83 -7.26
CA THR A 475 -7.65 14.13 -8.00
C THR A 475 -7.41 14.13 -9.51
N ARG A 476 -6.30 14.72 -9.98
CA ARG A 476 -5.90 14.70 -11.41
C ARG A 476 -5.61 13.28 -11.92
N ILE A 477 -5.03 12.40 -11.09
CA ILE A 477 -4.82 10.97 -11.40
C ILE A 477 -6.15 10.22 -11.46
N LEU A 478 -7.04 10.41 -10.48
CA LEU A 478 -8.37 9.78 -10.45
C LEU A 478 -9.23 10.20 -11.65
N ILE A 479 -9.21 11.49 -12.03
CA ILE A 479 -9.84 11.97 -13.28
C ILE A 479 -9.34 11.16 -14.49
N LYS A 480 -8.02 11.03 -14.67
CA LYS A 480 -7.45 10.26 -15.80
C LYS A 480 -7.84 8.78 -15.73
N MET A 481 -7.77 8.15 -14.56
CA MET A 481 -8.01 6.72 -14.37
C MET A 481 -9.48 6.30 -14.52
N PHE A 482 -10.43 7.19 -14.23
CA PHE A 482 -11.87 6.89 -14.30
C PHE A 482 -12.55 7.44 -15.56
N LYS A 483 -12.08 8.54 -16.18
CA LYS A 483 -12.74 9.23 -17.31
C LYS A 483 -13.22 8.31 -18.44
N GLU A 484 -12.51 7.23 -18.72
CA GLU A 484 -12.76 6.36 -19.88
C GLU A 484 -13.54 5.08 -19.52
N LYS A 485 -13.86 4.88 -18.23
CA LYS A 485 -14.57 3.71 -17.73
C LYS A 485 -16.06 3.95 -17.62
N ASN A 486 -16.83 2.89 -17.80
CA ASN A 486 -18.25 2.86 -17.47
C ASN A 486 -18.42 2.50 -15.99
N LEU A 487 -19.20 3.29 -15.25
CA LEU A 487 -19.38 3.11 -13.80
C LEU A 487 -20.79 2.60 -13.51
N ILE A 488 -20.90 1.55 -12.68
CA ILE A 488 -22.17 0.93 -12.31
C ILE A 488 -22.39 1.07 -10.81
N GLY A 489 -23.50 1.68 -10.41
CA GLY A 489 -23.91 1.74 -9.02
C GLY A 489 -24.34 0.37 -8.50
N CYS A 490 -23.77 -0.06 -7.39
CA CYS A 490 -24.07 -1.32 -6.71
C CYS A 490 -24.29 -1.08 -5.21
N LYS A 491 -25.07 -1.97 -4.59
CA LYS A 491 -25.24 -2.00 -3.13
C LYS A 491 -23.93 -2.47 -2.49
N LYS A 492 -23.64 -1.99 -1.29
CA LYS A 492 -22.40 -2.27 -0.52
C LYS A 492 -22.06 -3.76 -0.40
N GLU A 493 -23.06 -4.62 -0.33
CA GLU A 493 -22.95 -6.08 -0.20
C GLU A 493 -22.40 -6.76 -1.47
N VAL A 494 -22.40 -6.08 -2.62
CA VAL A 494 -22.06 -6.62 -3.95
C VAL A 494 -20.72 -6.05 -4.49
N ILE A 495 -19.99 -5.26 -3.69
CA ILE A 495 -18.71 -4.67 -4.09
C ILE A 495 -17.62 -5.75 -4.14
N THR A 496 -17.45 -6.36 -5.32
CA THR A 496 -16.23 -7.07 -5.68
C THR A 496 -15.05 -6.10 -5.72
N ARG A 497 -13.83 -6.58 -5.48
CA ARG A 497 -12.63 -5.74 -5.58
C ARG A 497 -12.53 -5.19 -7.00
N THR A 498 -12.64 -3.86 -7.15
CA THR A 498 -12.68 -3.18 -8.45
C THR A 498 -11.39 -3.39 -9.22
N ASN A 499 -11.37 -4.33 -10.18
CA ASN A 499 -10.19 -4.54 -11.00
C ASN A 499 -9.94 -3.31 -11.89
N ILE A 500 -8.78 -2.69 -11.73
CA ILE A 500 -8.43 -1.42 -12.40
C ILE A 500 -8.21 -1.62 -13.91
N SER A 501 -7.96 -2.85 -14.38
CA SER A 501 -7.89 -3.15 -15.83
C SER A 501 -9.26 -3.26 -16.52
N ASN A 502 -10.36 -3.39 -15.79
CA ASN A 502 -11.68 -3.54 -16.40
C ASN A 502 -12.22 -2.19 -16.91
N ASN A 503 -12.81 -2.21 -18.11
CA ASN A 503 -13.51 -1.06 -18.71
C ASN A 503 -14.81 -0.68 -17.98
N THR A 504 -15.29 -1.56 -17.09
CA THR A 504 -16.49 -1.38 -16.27
C THR A 504 -16.12 -1.50 -14.80
N CYS A 505 -16.56 -0.54 -13.98
CA CYS A 505 -16.23 -0.46 -12.56
C CYS A 505 -17.48 -0.33 -11.68
N SER A 506 -17.66 -1.25 -10.74
CA SER A 506 -18.78 -1.23 -9.78
C SER A 506 -18.45 -0.35 -8.58
N LEU A 507 -19.28 0.66 -8.32
CA LEU A 507 -19.11 1.67 -7.27
C LEU A 507 -20.35 1.77 -6.38
N MET A 508 -20.20 2.25 -5.14
CA MET A 508 -21.35 2.46 -4.24
C MET A 508 -22.07 3.78 -4.58
N VAL A 509 -23.38 3.86 -4.36
CA VAL A 509 -24.12 5.12 -4.42
C VAL A 509 -23.72 6.01 -3.23
N PHE A 510 -23.39 7.29 -3.46
CA PHE A 510 -22.89 8.20 -2.41
C PHE A 510 -23.87 8.38 -1.24
N GLU A 511 -25.17 8.37 -1.52
CA GLU A 511 -26.21 8.43 -0.49
C GLU A 511 -26.26 7.15 0.38
N GLU A 512 -26.02 5.98 -0.22
CA GLU A 512 -25.93 4.70 0.50
C GLU A 512 -24.70 4.68 1.43
N PHE A 513 -23.55 5.14 0.94
CA PHE A 513 -22.33 5.30 1.73
C PHE A 513 -22.58 6.12 3.00
N ASN A 514 -23.17 7.31 2.87
CA ASN A 514 -23.46 8.18 4.03
C ASN A 514 -24.53 7.58 4.96
N LYS A 515 -25.55 6.90 4.42
CA LYS A 515 -26.55 6.15 5.21
C LYS A 515 -25.92 4.97 5.97
N ALA A 516 -24.94 4.28 5.38
CA ALA A 516 -24.24 3.16 6.01
C ALA A 516 -23.30 3.64 7.13
N ALA A 517 -22.48 4.65 6.86
CA ALA A 517 -21.61 5.30 7.84
C ALA A 517 -22.40 5.87 9.05
N SER A 518 -23.55 6.50 8.80
CA SER A 518 -24.41 7.03 9.87
C SER A 518 -24.92 5.96 10.83
N LYS A 519 -25.22 4.74 10.34
CA LYS A 519 -25.68 3.61 11.18
C LYS A 519 -24.58 3.10 12.12
N GLN A 520 -23.31 3.32 11.78
CA GLN A 520 -22.15 2.79 12.53
C GLN A 520 -21.81 3.63 13.78
N LYS A 521 -22.03 4.96 13.76
CA LYS A 521 -21.85 5.83 14.94
C LYS A 521 -22.61 5.32 16.18
N VAL A 522 -23.80 4.74 16.00
CA VAL A 522 -24.64 4.24 17.11
C VAL A 522 -24.03 3.02 17.81
N LEU A 523 -23.21 2.22 17.11
CA LEU A 523 -22.63 0.99 17.66
C LEU A 523 -21.45 1.29 18.59
N ILE A 524 -20.78 2.42 18.37
CA ILE A 524 -19.62 2.92 19.12
C ILE A 524 -20.04 3.56 20.44
N HIS A 525 -21.20 4.22 20.49
CA HIS A 525 -21.69 4.86 21.71
C HIS A 525 -22.10 3.88 22.84
N PHE A 526 -22.18 2.58 22.53
CA PHE A 526 -22.35 1.48 23.50
C PHE A 526 -21.03 0.78 23.86
N LEU A 527 -19.92 1.14 23.20
CA LEU A 527 -18.56 0.68 23.50
C LEU A 527 -17.81 1.77 24.31
N GLY A 528 -18.49 2.35 25.30
CA GLY A 528 -17.88 3.29 26.23
C GLY A 528 -16.80 2.60 27.05
N PHE A 529 -15.55 2.93 26.75
CA PHE A 529 -14.36 2.62 27.53
C PHE A 529 -14.20 3.70 28.61
#